data_AF-A0A3Q2XTE0-F1
#
_entry.id   AF-A0A3Q2XTE0-F1
#
_cell.length_a   1.000
_cell.length_b   1.000
_cell.length_c   1.000
_cell.angle_alpha   90.00
_cell.angle_beta   90.00
_cell.angle_gamma   90.00
#
_symmetry.space_group_name_H-M   'P 1'
#
loop_
_entity.id
_entity.type
_entity.pdbx_description
1 polymer ?
#
loop_
_entity_poly.entity_id
_entity_poly.type
_entity_poly.pdbx_seq_one_letter_code
_entity_poly.pdbx_strand_id
1 'polypeptide(L)'
;PAIVLFHVTIKPISVLSTNKDFKASPAQATQKCPTSAAPNAKNVKQMLLDWCKAKTEPYGGVDIHNFSSSWKDGIAFCALVHRFFPDAFEYSTLNPNKAKDNFQLAFSTAERLAGCPPLLDPEDLVRMKEPDWKCVYTYIQEFYRCLVEKGLVKTKKRA
;
A
#
# COMPACT_ATOMS: atom_id res chain seq x y z
N PRO A 1 12.01 30.78 12.89
CA PRO A 1 11.58 30.42 11.51
C PRO A 1 12.80 30.11 10.63
N ALA A 2 13.07 28.84 10.38
CA ALA A 2 14.13 28.41 9.46
C ALA A 2 13.59 27.24 8.63
N ILE A 3 13.32 27.54 7.35
CA ILE A 3 12.93 26.59 6.32
C ILE A 3 14.22 25.95 5.80
N VAL A 4 14.41 24.65 6.05
CA VAL A 4 15.51 23.89 5.45
C VAL A 4 15.05 23.36 4.09
N LEU A 5 15.45 24.08 3.04
CA LEU A 5 15.34 23.66 1.65
C LEU A 5 16.36 22.55 1.37
N PHE A 6 15.90 21.29 1.30
CA PHE A 6 16.70 20.19 0.77
C PHE A 6 16.79 20.30 -0.76
N HIS A 7 17.93 20.80 -1.23
CA HIS A 7 18.35 20.69 -2.63
C HIS A 7 18.73 19.24 -2.94
N VAL A 8 18.02 18.61 -3.86
CA VAL A 8 18.39 17.30 -4.44
C VAL A 8 19.30 17.56 -5.64
N THR A 9 20.60 17.35 -5.49
CA THR A 9 21.55 17.37 -6.62
C THR A 9 21.59 15.98 -7.27
N ILE A 10 21.07 15.87 -8.49
CA ILE A 10 21.24 14.69 -9.34
C ILE A 10 22.54 14.84 -10.13
N LYS A 11 23.49 13.91 -9.95
CA LYS A 11 24.66 13.76 -10.83
C LYS A 11 24.35 12.74 -11.93
N PRO A 12 24.61 13.06 -13.22
CA PRO A 12 24.46 12.10 -14.31
C PRO A 12 25.64 11.11 -14.33
N ILE A 13 25.34 9.83 -14.56
CA ILE A 13 26.34 8.76 -14.70
C ILE A 13 26.78 8.70 -16.16
N SER A 14 28.08 8.88 -16.40
CA SER A 14 28.75 8.69 -17.68
C SER A 14 28.74 7.21 -18.08
N VAL A 15 28.32 6.92 -19.32
CA VAL A 15 28.35 5.59 -19.92
C VAL A 15 29.69 5.42 -20.64
N LEU A 16 30.50 4.43 -20.24
CA LEU A 16 31.66 3.98 -21.01
C LEU A 16 31.32 2.70 -21.76
N SER A 17 31.48 2.80 -23.08
CA SER A 17 31.34 1.75 -24.09
C SER A 17 32.59 0.89 -24.16
N THR A 18 32.43 -0.43 -24.23
CA THR A 18 33.37 -1.31 -24.95
C THR A 18 32.61 -2.47 -25.60
N ASN A 19 32.59 -2.46 -26.93
CA ASN A 19 32.11 -3.55 -27.79
C ASN A 19 33.11 -4.70 -27.84
N LYS A 20 32.62 -5.95 -27.93
CA LYS A 20 33.39 -7.09 -28.44
C LYS A 20 32.46 -8.01 -29.22
N ASP A 21 32.72 -8.10 -30.52
CA ASP A 21 32.02 -8.90 -31.52
C ASP A 21 32.16 -10.41 -31.29
N PHE A 22 31.08 -11.18 -31.47
CA PHE A 22 31.16 -12.58 -31.93
C PHE A 22 29.93 -12.96 -32.78
N LYS A 23 30.21 -13.80 -33.77
CA LYS A 23 29.50 -14.09 -35.03
C LYS A 23 28.36 -15.14 -34.89
N ALA A 24 27.43 -15.06 -35.84
CA ALA A 24 26.11 -15.69 -35.97
C ALA A 24 26.01 -17.23 -36.11
N SER A 25 24.89 -17.82 -35.65
CA SER A 25 23.89 -18.61 -36.44
C SER A 25 22.66 -19.01 -35.57
N PRO A 26 21.49 -19.37 -36.14
CA PRO A 26 20.19 -19.27 -35.47
C PRO A 26 19.61 -20.61 -34.99
N ALA A 27 18.93 -20.61 -33.84
CA ALA A 27 17.66 -21.32 -33.60
C ALA A 27 17.29 -21.30 -32.11
N GLN A 28 16.01 -20.99 -31.86
CA GLN A 28 15.20 -21.39 -30.69
C GLN A 28 15.44 -20.75 -29.30
N ALA A 29 14.35 -20.12 -28.86
CA ALA A 29 13.80 -20.11 -27.51
C ALA A 29 14.52 -19.33 -26.38
N THR A 30 13.72 -18.43 -25.79
CA THR A 30 13.80 -17.83 -24.44
C THR A 30 14.80 -16.69 -24.19
N GLN A 31 14.33 -15.78 -23.34
CA GLN A 31 15.05 -14.75 -22.56
C GLN A 31 15.25 -13.38 -23.24
N LYS A 32 14.32 -12.47 -22.94
CA LYS A 32 14.55 -11.02 -23.02
C LYS A 32 14.59 -10.49 -21.58
N CYS A 33 15.77 -10.09 -21.14
CA CYS A 33 16.01 -9.43 -19.86
C CYS A 33 15.07 -8.21 -19.73
N PRO A 34 14.42 -7.95 -18.58
CA PRO A 34 13.74 -6.69 -18.42
C PRO A 34 14.79 -5.61 -18.16
N THR A 35 14.90 -4.72 -19.13
CA THR A 35 15.45 -3.39 -18.96
C THR A 35 14.77 -2.72 -17.76
N SER A 36 15.54 -1.93 -17.02
CA SER A 36 15.10 -1.17 -15.85
C SER A 36 13.99 -0.18 -16.21
N ALA A 37 12.74 -0.65 -16.24
CA ALA A 37 11.55 0.16 -16.38
C ALA A 37 11.16 0.71 -15.00
N ALA A 38 10.87 2.00 -14.93
CA ALA A 38 10.19 2.59 -13.79
C ALA A 38 8.94 1.75 -13.45
N PRO A 39 8.61 1.53 -12.16
CA PRO A 39 7.49 0.69 -11.79
C PRO A 39 6.20 1.24 -12.42
N ASN A 40 5.62 0.47 -13.34
CA ASN A 40 4.35 0.82 -13.97
C ASN A 40 3.28 0.95 -12.87
N ALA A 41 2.55 2.07 -12.83
CA ALA A 41 1.58 2.34 -11.76
C ALA A 41 0.53 1.23 -11.59
N LYS A 42 0.18 0.54 -12.68
CA LYS A 42 -0.69 -0.66 -12.65
C LYS A 42 -0.10 -1.79 -11.80
N ASN A 43 1.23 -1.98 -11.85
CA ASN A 43 1.93 -3.00 -11.07
C ASN A 43 1.98 -2.64 -9.58
N VAL A 44 2.13 -1.35 -9.26
CA VAL A 44 2.17 -0.88 -7.86
C VAL A 44 0.81 -1.02 -7.20
N LYS A 45 -0.27 -0.61 -7.90
CA LYS A 45 -1.63 -0.76 -7.39
C LYS A 45 -1.98 -2.23 -7.12
N GLN A 46 -1.61 -3.12 -8.04
CA GLN A 46 -1.84 -4.56 -7.87
C GLN A 46 -1.01 -5.13 -6.70
N MET A 47 0.27 -4.79 -6.60
CA MET A 47 1.13 -5.20 -5.48
C MET A 47 0.52 -4.80 -4.13
N LEU A 48 0.00 -3.58 -4.02
CA LEU A 48 -0.60 -3.11 -2.78
C LEU A 48 -1.91 -3.85 -2.47
N LEU A 49 -2.72 -4.17 -3.49
CA LEU A 49 -3.93 -4.96 -3.33
C LEU A 49 -3.61 -6.38 -2.84
N ASP A 50 -2.61 -7.02 -3.44
CA ASP A 50 -2.14 -8.36 -3.05
C ASP A 50 -1.57 -8.35 -1.63
N TRP A 51 -0.87 -7.28 -1.26
CA TRP A 51 -0.39 -7.10 0.10
C TRP A 51 -1.55 -6.98 1.10
N CYS A 52 -2.61 -6.22 0.79
CA CYS A 52 -3.79 -6.13 1.65
C CYS A 52 -4.42 -7.51 1.84
N LYS A 53 -4.68 -8.22 0.74
CA LYS A 53 -5.21 -9.60 0.76
C LYS A 53 -4.39 -10.52 1.65
N ALA A 54 -3.07 -10.56 1.45
CA ALA A 54 -2.19 -11.42 2.23
C ALA A 54 -2.16 -11.06 3.73
N LYS A 55 -2.39 -9.80 4.09
CA LYS A 55 -2.44 -9.36 5.49
C LYS A 55 -3.78 -9.63 6.16
N THR A 56 -4.86 -9.65 5.39
CA THR A 56 -6.22 -9.87 5.90
C THR A 56 -6.73 -11.29 5.71
N GLU A 57 -5.98 -12.18 5.05
CA GLU A 57 -6.38 -13.59 4.83
C GLU A 57 -6.85 -14.33 6.10
N PRO A 58 -6.25 -14.13 7.29
CA PRO A 58 -6.72 -14.81 8.50
C PRO A 58 -8.03 -14.26 9.09
N TYR A 59 -8.59 -13.17 8.55
CA TYR A 59 -9.73 -12.48 9.14
C TYR A 59 -11.04 -12.88 8.47
N GLY A 60 -11.98 -13.35 9.28
CA GLY A 60 -13.35 -13.58 8.84
C GLY A 60 -14.05 -12.30 8.42
N GLY A 61 -14.92 -12.41 7.41
CA GLY A 61 -15.74 -11.29 6.92
C GLY A 61 -14.97 -10.28 6.05
N VAL A 62 -13.74 -10.58 5.65
CA VAL A 62 -12.94 -9.71 4.78
C VAL A 62 -12.62 -10.40 3.47
N ASP A 63 -13.05 -9.80 2.37
CA ASP A 63 -12.63 -10.20 1.03
C ASP A 63 -12.30 -8.97 0.16
N ILE A 64 -11.00 -8.73 -0.03
CA ILE A 64 -10.49 -7.53 -0.68
C ILE A 64 -10.27 -7.82 -2.16
N HIS A 65 -11.10 -7.25 -3.03
CA HIS A 65 -11.00 -7.41 -4.48
C HIS A 65 -10.65 -6.11 -5.21
N ASN A 66 -10.87 -4.98 -4.55
CA ASN A 66 -10.67 -3.65 -5.11
C ASN A 66 -10.36 -2.66 -3.97
N PHE A 67 -10.20 -1.38 -4.31
CA PHE A 67 -10.02 -0.29 -3.34
C PHE A 67 -11.31 0.53 -3.16
N SER A 68 -12.49 -0.04 -3.37
CA SER A 68 -13.77 0.67 -3.25
C SER A 68 -14.76 -0.17 -2.44
N SER A 69 -15.65 -0.91 -3.11
CA SER A 69 -16.71 -1.71 -2.48
C SER A 69 -16.23 -2.68 -1.40
N SER A 70 -15.03 -3.26 -1.53
CA SER A 70 -14.44 -4.16 -0.52
C SER A 70 -14.14 -3.48 0.83
N TRP A 71 -14.19 -2.15 0.89
CA TRP A 71 -13.82 -1.36 2.06
C TRP A 71 -15.01 -0.60 2.68
N LYS A 72 -16.20 -0.73 2.10
CA LYS A 72 -17.37 0.13 2.41
C LYS A 72 -17.91 -0.01 3.83
N ASP A 73 -17.70 -1.15 4.47
CA ASP A 73 -18.20 -1.45 5.82
C ASP A 73 -17.15 -1.19 6.92
N GLY A 74 -15.95 -0.77 6.54
CA GLY A 74 -14.84 -0.50 7.46
C GLY A 74 -14.16 -1.74 8.04
N ILE A 75 -14.67 -2.96 7.78
CA ILE A 75 -14.11 -4.20 8.36
C ILE A 75 -12.72 -4.49 7.77
N ALA A 76 -12.54 -4.29 6.47
CA ALA A 76 -11.24 -4.43 5.82
C ALA A 76 -10.17 -3.48 6.41
N PHE A 77 -10.55 -2.23 6.74
CA PHE A 77 -9.65 -1.30 7.42
C PHE A 77 -9.30 -1.79 8.83
N CYS A 78 -10.30 -2.21 9.61
CA CYS A 78 -10.07 -2.74 10.95
C CYS A 78 -9.16 -3.98 10.94
N ALA A 79 -9.40 -4.94 10.04
CA ALA A 79 -8.59 -6.15 9.91
C ALA A 79 -7.13 -5.82 9.60
N LEU A 80 -6.91 -4.89 8.66
CA LEU A 80 -5.57 -4.50 8.27
C LEU A 80 -4.82 -3.81 9.40
N VAL A 81 -5.46 -2.91 10.15
CA VAL A 81 -4.87 -2.24 11.32
C VAL A 81 -4.58 -3.26 12.43
N HIS A 82 -5.55 -4.11 12.76
CA HIS A 82 -5.42 -5.15 13.78
C HIS A 82 -4.29 -6.14 13.47
N ARG A 83 -3.97 -6.38 12.18
CA ARG A 83 -2.85 -7.25 11.79
C ARG A 83 -1.48 -6.74 12.28
N PHE A 84 -1.33 -5.44 12.45
CA PHE A 84 -0.10 -4.83 12.98
C PHE A 84 -0.20 -4.49 14.46
N PHE A 85 -1.42 -4.29 14.97
CA PHE A 85 -1.68 -3.93 16.35
C PHE A 85 -2.82 -4.80 16.93
N PRO A 86 -2.57 -6.09 17.17
CA PRO A 86 -3.61 -7.03 17.60
C PRO A 86 -4.20 -6.67 18.97
N ASP A 87 -3.42 -6.02 19.84
CA ASP A 87 -3.87 -5.63 21.17
C ASP A 87 -4.64 -4.30 21.18
N ALA A 88 -4.88 -3.68 20.02
CA ALA A 88 -5.50 -2.36 19.95
C ALA A 88 -7.01 -2.38 20.18
N PHE A 89 -7.70 -3.46 19.78
CA PHE A 89 -9.13 -3.66 19.94
C PHE A 89 -9.51 -5.11 19.61
N GLU A 90 -10.67 -5.56 20.08
CA GLU A 90 -11.15 -6.93 19.85
C GLU A 90 -11.86 -7.06 18.48
N TYR A 91 -11.16 -7.57 17.47
CA TYR A 91 -11.70 -7.71 16.11
C TYR A 91 -12.99 -8.54 16.03
N SER A 92 -13.10 -9.60 16.86
CA SER A 92 -14.26 -10.52 16.83
C SER A 92 -15.59 -9.86 17.18
N THR A 93 -15.56 -8.67 17.80
CA THR A 93 -16.76 -7.91 18.21
C THR A 93 -17.27 -6.95 17.13
N LEU A 94 -16.54 -6.78 16.02
CA LEU A 94 -16.89 -5.84 14.98
C LEU A 94 -18.13 -6.28 14.20
N ASN A 95 -18.92 -5.30 13.77
CA ASN A 95 -20.16 -5.54 13.05
C ASN A 95 -20.13 -4.78 11.71
N PRO A 96 -20.29 -5.46 10.55
CA PRO A 96 -20.28 -4.80 9.24
C PRO A 96 -21.41 -3.77 9.07
N ASN A 97 -22.47 -3.84 9.86
CA ASN A 97 -23.56 -2.87 9.84
C ASN A 97 -23.24 -1.57 10.59
N LYS A 98 -22.10 -1.50 11.28
CA LYS A 98 -21.63 -0.31 12.02
C LYS A 98 -20.46 0.35 11.30
N ALA A 99 -20.62 0.62 10.00
CA ALA A 99 -19.54 1.13 9.14
C ALA A 99 -18.86 2.39 9.70
N LYS A 100 -19.64 3.35 10.22
CA LYS A 100 -19.10 4.57 10.83
C LYS A 100 -18.15 4.27 11.98
N ASP A 101 -18.59 3.43 12.93
CA ASP A 101 -17.81 3.05 14.10
C ASP A 101 -16.54 2.30 13.68
N ASN A 102 -16.64 1.41 12.69
CA ASN A 102 -15.51 0.66 12.15
C ASN A 102 -14.46 1.59 11.51
N PHE A 103 -14.89 2.55 10.68
CA PHE A 103 -13.99 3.54 10.08
C PHE A 103 -13.30 4.39 11.15
N GLN A 104 -14.07 4.90 12.11
CA GLN A 104 -13.53 5.74 13.18
C GLN A 104 -12.52 4.97 14.04
N LEU A 105 -12.82 3.72 14.39
CA LEU A 105 -11.92 2.85 15.15
C LEU A 105 -10.62 2.60 14.37
N ALA A 106 -10.72 2.23 13.10
CA ALA A 106 -9.55 1.94 12.28
C ALA A 106 -8.65 3.18 12.09
N PHE A 107 -9.22 4.33 11.73
CA PHE A 107 -8.45 5.55 11.45
C PHE A 107 -7.84 6.14 12.70
N SER A 108 -8.60 6.24 13.81
CA SER A 108 -8.05 6.73 15.09
C SER A 108 -6.94 5.82 15.63
N THR A 109 -7.06 4.50 15.45
CA THR A 109 -6.02 3.55 15.86
C THR A 109 -4.79 3.66 14.98
N ALA A 110 -4.96 3.76 13.66
CA ALA A 110 -3.86 3.95 12.72
C ALA A 110 -3.10 5.26 12.96
N GLU A 111 -3.82 6.35 13.24
CA GLU A 111 -3.21 7.63 13.61
C GLU A 111 -2.40 7.50 14.90
N ARG A 112 -3.01 6.99 15.97
CA ARG A 112 -2.37 6.88 17.28
C ARG A 112 -1.16 5.93 17.31
N LEU A 113 -1.24 4.78 16.63
CA LEU A 113 -0.21 3.73 16.73
C LEU A 113 0.78 3.76 15.56
N ALA A 114 0.31 4.04 14.35
CA ALA A 114 1.13 4.11 13.15
C ALA A 114 1.51 5.54 12.75
N GLY A 115 0.92 6.58 13.33
CA GLY A 115 1.18 7.96 12.90
C GLY A 115 0.63 8.25 11.51
N CYS A 116 -0.37 7.49 11.07
CA CYS A 116 -1.00 7.66 9.76
C CYS A 116 -1.96 8.86 9.82
N PRO A 117 -1.80 9.89 8.98
CA PRO A 117 -2.69 11.05 9.00
C PRO A 117 -4.12 10.66 8.60
N PRO A 118 -5.15 11.31 9.17
CA PRO A 118 -6.55 11.04 8.87
C PRO A 118 -6.93 11.69 7.52
N LEU A 119 -6.61 11.00 6.42
CA LEU A 119 -6.92 11.50 5.06
C LEU A 119 -8.39 11.27 4.64
N LEU A 120 -9.12 10.44 5.37
CA LEU A 120 -10.51 10.07 5.08
C LEU A 120 -11.38 10.39 6.28
N ASP A 121 -12.56 10.96 6.00
CA ASP A 121 -13.57 11.26 7.00
C ASP A 121 -14.60 10.10 7.07
N PRO A 122 -14.78 9.42 8.22
CA PRO A 122 -15.76 8.36 8.40
C PRO A 122 -17.19 8.76 7.98
N GLU A 123 -17.59 10.00 8.26
CA GLU A 123 -18.90 10.55 7.96
C GLU A 123 -19.11 10.69 6.45
N ASP A 124 -18.08 11.05 5.69
CA ASP A 124 -18.14 11.08 4.23
C ASP A 124 -18.26 9.67 3.65
N LEU A 125 -17.48 8.72 4.15
CA LEU A 125 -17.46 7.35 3.63
C LEU A 125 -18.82 6.64 3.78
N VAL A 126 -19.54 6.89 4.87
CA VAL A 126 -20.87 6.28 5.08
C VAL A 126 -22.01 6.98 4.32
N ARG A 127 -21.82 8.24 3.90
CA ARG A 127 -22.81 8.94 3.06
C ARG A 127 -22.80 8.42 1.62
N MET A 128 -21.69 7.84 1.18
CA MET A 128 -21.51 7.30 -0.16
C MET A 128 -21.98 5.84 -0.21
N LYS A 129 -22.49 5.41 -1.37
CA LYS A 129 -22.82 3.99 -1.61
C LYS A 129 -21.57 3.11 -1.45
N GLU A 130 -20.45 3.59 -2.01
CA GLU A 130 -19.13 2.97 -1.95
C GLU A 130 -18.07 4.09 -1.98
N PRO A 131 -16.92 3.91 -1.33
CA PRO A 131 -15.88 4.94 -1.29
C PRO A 131 -15.15 5.08 -2.64
N ASP A 132 -14.68 6.29 -2.97
CA ASP A 132 -13.87 6.51 -4.18
C ASP A 132 -12.56 5.72 -4.09
N TRP A 133 -12.25 4.97 -5.16
CA TRP A 133 -11.13 4.05 -5.13
C TRP A 133 -9.77 4.72 -4.99
N LYS A 134 -9.63 5.98 -5.45
CA LYS A 134 -8.38 6.72 -5.32
C LYS A 134 -8.19 7.15 -3.87
N CYS A 135 -9.24 7.61 -3.20
CA CYS A 135 -9.19 7.99 -1.79
C CYS A 135 -8.74 6.83 -0.90
N VAL A 136 -9.36 5.65 -1.08
CA VAL A 136 -8.96 4.43 -0.34
C VAL A 136 -7.54 4.01 -0.71
N TYR A 137 -7.19 3.99 -2.00
CA TYR A 137 -5.85 3.61 -2.44
C TYR A 137 -4.78 4.53 -1.84
N THR A 138 -4.98 5.85 -1.87
CA THR A 138 -4.08 6.84 -1.29
C THR A 138 -3.94 6.65 0.22
N TYR A 139 -5.04 6.41 0.94
CA TYR A 139 -4.97 6.12 2.37
C TYR A 139 -4.16 4.85 2.66
N ILE A 140 -4.37 3.77 1.92
CA ILE A 140 -3.63 2.51 2.11
C ILE A 140 -2.15 2.66 1.76
N GLN A 141 -1.81 3.44 0.73
CA GLN A 141 -0.42 3.78 0.41
C GLN A 141 0.25 4.52 1.58
N GLU A 142 -0.46 5.48 2.16
CA GLU A 142 0.05 6.26 3.28
C GLU A 142 0.21 5.41 4.54
N PHE A 143 -0.77 4.59 4.87
CA PHE A 143 -0.69 3.65 5.98
C PHE A 143 0.49 2.68 5.81
N TYR A 144 0.69 2.15 4.60
CA TYR A 144 1.86 1.32 4.28
C TYR A 144 3.18 2.08 4.51
N ARG A 145 3.28 3.34 4.05
CA ARG A 145 4.46 4.19 4.26
C ARG A 145 4.76 4.37 5.75
N CYS A 146 3.75 4.71 6.55
CA CYS A 146 3.87 4.87 8.00
C CYS A 146 4.36 3.59 8.70
N LEU A 147 3.87 2.42 8.28
CA LEU A 147 4.33 1.13 8.81
C LEU A 147 5.78 0.82 8.43
N VAL A 148 6.21 1.16 7.21
CA VAL A 148 7.60 1.00 6.78
C VAL A 148 8.53 1.90 7.60
N GLU A 149 8.14 3.15 7.83
CA GLU A 149 8.92 4.10 8.64
C GLU A 149 9.08 3.64 10.10
N LYS A 150 8.07 2.97 10.64
CA LYS A 150 8.14 2.32 11.96
C LYS A 150 8.86 0.97 11.97
N GLY A 151 9.32 0.48 10.82
CA GLY A 151 9.99 -0.82 10.70
C GLY A 151 9.05 -2.02 10.84
N LEU A 152 7.73 -1.82 10.81
CA LEU A 152 6.71 -2.87 10.92
C LEU A 152 6.49 -3.60 9.60
N VAL A 153 6.90 -3.01 8.48
CA VAL A 153 6.91 -3.64 7.16
C VAL A 153 8.33 -3.62 6.61
N LYS A 154 8.89 -4.79 6.37
CA LYS A 154 10.23 -4.94 5.77
C LYS A 154 10.13 -4.76 4.26
N THR A 155 10.77 -3.72 3.74
CA THR A 155 11.04 -3.58 2.31
C THR A 155 12.44 -4.14 2.03
N LYS A 156 12.62 -4.86 0.91
CA LYS A 156 13.96 -5.29 0.49
C LYS A 156 14.79 -4.03 0.22
N LYS A 157 15.77 -3.74 1.07
CA LYS A 157 16.80 -2.75 0.80
C LYS A 157 17.56 -3.25 -0.43
N ARG A 158 17.50 -2.51 -1.55
CA ARG A 158 18.41 -2.78 -2.66
C ARG A 158 19.80 -2.40 -2.14
N ALA A 159 20.61 -3.42 -1.83
CA ALA A 159 22.02 -3.26 -1.49
C ALA A 159 22.79 -2.75 -2.71
#